data_AF-A0A8C9LJW9-F1
#
_entry.id   AF-A0A8C9LJW9-F1
#
_cell.length_a   1.000
_cell.length_b   1.000
_cell.length_c   1.000
_cell.angle_alpha   90.00
_cell.angle_beta   90.00
_cell.angle_gamma   90.00
#
_symmetry.space_group_name_H-M   'P 1'
#
loop_
_entity.id
_entity.type
_entity.pdbx_description
1 polymer ?
#
loop_
_entity_poly.entity_id
_entity_poly.type
_entity_poly.pdbx_seq_one_letter_code
_entity_poly.pdbx_strand_id
1 'polypeptide(L)'
;MRGANAWAPLCLLLAAATQLSRQQSPERPVFTCGGILTGESGFIGSEGFPGVYPPNSKCTWKITVPEGKVVVLNFRFIDLESDNLCRYDFVDVYNGHANGQRIGRFCGTFRPGALVSSSNKMMVQMISDANTAGNGFMAMFSAAEPNERGDQYCGGRLDRPSGSFKTPNWPDRDYPAGVTCVWHIVAPKNQLIELKFEKFDVERDNYCRYDYVAVFNGGEINDAERIGKYCGDSPPAPIVSERNELLIQFLSDLSLTADGFIGHYKFRPKKLPATTAQPVTTTFPVTTGLKPTVVLCQQKCRRTGTLEGNYCSSDFVLAGTVITTVTRGGSLHATVSIINIYKEGNLAIQQAGKNMSARLTVVCKQCPLLRRGLNYIIMGQVGEDGRGRIMPNSFIMMFKTKNQKLLNALKDKQC
;
A
#
# COMPACT_ATOMS: atom_id res chain seq x y z
N MET A 1 12.93 88.08 59.53
CA MET A 1 11.60 88.73 59.59
C MET A 1 10.64 87.97 58.67
N ARG A 2 9.50 87.56 59.23
CA ARG A 2 8.20 87.14 58.64
C ARG A 2 8.10 86.82 57.12
N GLY A 3 7.67 85.59 56.80
CA GLY A 3 6.26 85.29 56.48
C GLY A 3 5.81 85.09 55.00
N ALA A 4 5.38 83.84 54.72
CA ALA A 4 4.19 83.39 53.97
C ALA A 4 4.21 83.17 52.42
N ASN A 5 4.24 81.87 52.06
CA ASN A 5 3.27 81.07 51.29
C ASN A 5 2.72 81.50 49.90
N ALA A 6 2.92 80.60 48.91
CA ALA A 6 1.90 79.73 48.29
C ALA A 6 1.62 79.81 46.76
N TRP A 7 1.91 78.65 46.11
CA TRP A 7 1.18 77.92 45.05
C TRP A 7 1.62 78.03 43.57
N ALA A 8 1.89 76.85 42.99
CA ALA A 8 2.18 76.53 41.59
C ALA A 8 0.88 76.46 40.74
N PRO A 9 0.96 76.39 39.39
CA PRO A 9 1.09 75.07 38.74
C PRO A 9 1.93 75.03 37.43
N LEU A 10 2.16 73.77 37.01
CA LEU A 10 2.83 73.25 35.81
C LEU A 10 2.43 73.90 34.46
N CYS A 11 3.39 73.98 33.52
CA CYS A 11 3.28 73.27 32.23
C CYS A 11 4.60 73.24 31.44
N LEU A 12 4.80 72.12 30.74
CA LEU A 12 6.05 71.61 30.18
C LEU A 12 6.48 72.23 28.85
N LEU A 13 7.80 72.17 28.64
CA LEU A 13 8.59 72.54 27.46
C LEU A 13 8.21 71.76 26.19
N LEU A 14 8.08 72.50 25.07
CA LEU A 14 8.04 71.99 23.71
C LEU A 14 9.45 71.60 23.24
N ALA A 15 9.66 70.32 22.90
CA ALA A 15 10.84 69.84 22.18
C ALA A 15 10.43 69.23 20.83
N ALA A 16 11.17 69.61 19.80
CA ALA A 16 10.95 69.29 18.39
C ALA A 16 10.94 67.78 18.11
N ALA A 17 9.94 67.30 17.37
CA ALA A 17 9.87 65.94 16.86
C ALA A 17 10.72 65.82 15.60
N THR A 18 11.85 65.11 15.71
CA THR A 18 12.62 64.59 14.59
C THR A 18 11.85 63.44 13.93
N GLN A 19 11.83 63.41 12.59
CA GLN A 19 11.22 62.35 11.79
C GLN A 19 11.92 61.01 12.09
N LEU A 20 11.22 60.10 12.78
CA LEU A 20 11.64 58.70 12.84
C LEU A 20 11.41 58.04 11.47
N SER A 21 12.51 57.69 10.83
CA SER A 21 12.57 56.66 9.79
C SER A 21 11.77 55.42 10.23
N ARG A 22 10.71 55.10 9.48
CA ARG A 22 9.93 53.88 9.64
C ARG A 22 10.85 52.68 9.40
N GLN A 23 11.25 52.00 10.47
CA GLN A 23 11.98 50.74 10.40
C GLN A 23 11.18 49.74 9.54
N GLN A 24 11.75 49.32 8.41
CA GLN A 24 11.28 48.13 7.69
C GLN A 24 11.33 46.95 8.65
N SER A 25 10.17 46.34 8.90
CA SER A 25 10.08 45.02 9.51
C SER A 25 10.97 44.05 8.73
N PRO A 26 11.68 43.11 9.40
CA PRO A 26 12.46 42.11 8.67
C PRO A 26 11.52 41.33 7.76
N GLU A 27 11.68 41.50 6.44
CA GLU A 27 10.94 40.72 5.45
C GLU A 27 11.20 39.24 5.73
N ARG A 28 10.14 38.47 5.96
CA ARG A 28 10.26 37.03 6.15
C ARG A 28 10.86 36.44 4.86
N PRO A 29 11.84 35.54 4.95
CA PRO A 29 12.41 34.92 3.76
C PRO A 29 11.31 34.18 3.00
N VAL A 30 11.08 34.58 1.75
CA VAL A 30 10.09 33.98 0.85
C VAL A 30 10.79 32.94 -0.01
N PHE A 31 10.21 31.75 -0.10
CA PHE A 31 10.71 30.70 -0.98
C PHE A 31 10.37 31.00 -2.44
N THR A 32 11.33 30.77 -3.35
CA THR A 32 11.17 30.91 -4.80
C THR A 32 10.91 29.55 -5.46
N CYS A 33 10.32 29.57 -6.66
CA CYS A 33 10.01 28.35 -7.40
C CYS A 33 11.27 27.61 -7.88
N GLY A 34 11.54 26.44 -7.29
CA GLY A 34 12.60 25.54 -7.73
C GLY A 34 14.03 26.03 -7.47
N GLY A 35 15.01 25.29 -8.01
CA GLY A 35 16.42 25.65 -7.94
C GLY A 35 17.36 24.45 -7.97
N ILE A 36 18.66 24.72 -8.07
CA ILE A 36 19.72 23.72 -7.90
C ILE A 36 20.37 23.99 -6.54
N LEU A 37 20.35 22.99 -5.66
CA LEU A 37 20.86 23.10 -4.30
C LEU A 37 22.02 22.14 -4.11
N THR A 38 23.16 22.69 -3.72
CA THR A 38 24.38 21.94 -3.43
C THR A 38 24.85 22.26 -2.03
N GLY A 39 25.09 21.24 -1.20
CA GLY A 39 25.59 21.44 0.16
C GLY A 39 25.25 20.29 1.09
N GLU A 40 25.64 20.41 2.35
CA GLU A 40 25.34 19.37 3.36
C GLU A 40 23.93 19.46 3.92
N SER A 41 23.28 20.62 3.85
CA SER A 41 21.89 20.78 4.28
C SER A 41 21.28 22.05 3.70
N GLY A 42 19.96 22.15 3.78
CA GLY A 42 19.23 23.36 3.40
C GLY A 42 17.72 23.16 3.46
N PHE A 43 17.00 24.22 3.09
CA PHE A 43 15.54 24.23 3.05
C PHE A 43 15.06 24.43 1.62
N ILE A 44 13.96 23.75 1.29
CA ILE A 44 13.16 23.98 0.10
C ILE A 44 11.71 24.21 0.53
N GLY A 45 10.95 24.91 -0.28
CA GLY A 45 9.54 25.16 0.00
C GLY A 45 8.83 25.68 -1.23
N SER A 46 7.51 25.57 -1.23
CA SER A 46 6.67 26.08 -2.30
C SER A 46 6.87 27.57 -2.50
N GLU A 47 6.71 28.04 -3.74
CA GLU A 47 6.79 29.46 -4.05
C GLU A 47 5.82 30.26 -3.17
N GLY A 48 6.32 31.31 -2.51
CA GLY A 48 5.50 32.15 -1.63
C GLY A 48 5.33 31.62 -0.20
N PHE A 49 5.85 30.43 0.16
CA PHE A 49 5.74 29.88 1.52
C PHE A 49 6.28 30.88 2.57
N PRO A 50 5.59 31.09 3.72
CA PRO A 50 4.43 30.35 4.25
C PRO A 50 3.05 30.82 3.73
N GLY A 51 3.01 31.62 2.66
CA GLY A 51 1.78 31.99 1.97
C GLY A 51 1.25 30.90 1.04
N VAL A 52 0.11 31.19 0.42
CA VAL A 52 -0.55 30.30 -0.55
C VAL A 52 0.30 30.18 -1.81
N TYR A 53 0.51 28.94 -2.27
CA TYR A 53 1.28 28.71 -3.50
C TYR A 53 0.48 29.14 -4.75
N PRO A 54 1.17 29.58 -5.81
CA PRO A 54 0.50 29.97 -7.06
C PRO A 54 -0.13 28.76 -7.78
N PRO A 55 -1.29 28.95 -8.44
CA PRO A 55 -1.88 27.92 -9.31
C PRO A 55 -1.05 27.73 -10.59
N ASN A 56 -1.26 26.62 -11.30
CA ASN A 56 -0.61 26.26 -12.57
C ASN A 56 0.93 26.30 -12.50
N SER A 57 1.50 25.99 -11.34
CA SER A 57 2.92 26.12 -11.09
C SER A 57 3.63 24.78 -11.22
N LYS A 58 4.85 24.82 -11.76
CA LYS A 58 5.73 23.65 -11.87
C LYS A 58 7.12 23.99 -11.35
N CYS A 59 7.33 23.74 -10.07
CA CYS A 59 8.59 24.02 -9.39
C CYS A 59 9.42 22.75 -9.25
N THR A 60 10.71 22.81 -9.55
CA THR A 60 11.61 21.66 -9.46
C THR A 60 12.89 22.03 -8.71
N TRP A 61 13.17 21.31 -7.64
CA TRP A 61 14.39 21.42 -6.84
C TRP A 61 15.30 20.23 -7.12
N LYS A 62 16.53 20.49 -7.54
CA LYS A 62 17.57 19.46 -7.77
C LYS A 62 18.61 19.57 -6.66
N ILE A 63 18.56 18.62 -5.73
CA ILE A 63 19.43 18.58 -4.55
C ILE A 63 20.62 17.68 -4.84
N THR A 64 21.82 18.14 -4.50
CA THR A 64 23.06 17.37 -4.56
C THR A 64 23.84 17.56 -3.27
N VAL A 65 24.07 16.47 -2.55
CA VAL A 65 24.94 16.45 -1.36
C VAL A 65 26.34 15.96 -1.75
N PRO A 66 27.36 16.09 -0.88
CA PRO A 66 28.70 15.55 -1.16
C PRO A 66 28.69 14.10 -1.61
N GLU A 67 29.64 13.73 -2.46
CA GLU A 67 29.80 12.35 -2.92
C GLU A 67 30.05 11.39 -1.75
N GLY A 68 29.60 10.15 -1.88
CA GLY A 68 29.64 9.15 -0.80
C GLY A 68 28.43 9.23 0.15
N LYS A 69 27.73 10.36 0.23
CA LYS A 69 26.54 10.56 1.09
C LYS A 69 25.22 10.30 0.36
N VAL A 70 24.13 10.21 1.12
CA VAL A 70 22.73 10.18 0.64
C VAL A 70 21.98 11.43 1.05
N VAL A 71 20.94 11.81 0.29
CA VAL A 71 20.04 12.91 0.62
C VAL A 71 18.92 12.39 1.50
N VAL A 72 18.74 12.99 2.67
CA VAL A 72 17.58 12.78 3.55
C VAL A 72 16.70 14.02 3.47
N LEU A 73 15.44 13.86 3.07
CA LEU A 73 14.44 14.92 2.96
C LEU A 73 13.35 14.74 4.03
N ASN A 74 13.15 15.78 4.84
CA ASN A 74 12.15 15.81 5.88
C ASN A 74 11.17 16.95 5.64
N PHE A 75 9.91 16.63 5.37
CA PHE A 75 8.84 17.63 5.34
C PHE A 75 8.63 18.18 6.76
N ARG A 76 8.71 19.50 6.90
CA ARG A 76 8.38 20.22 8.14
C ARG A 76 6.93 20.67 8.13
N PHE A 77 6.41 20.99 6.96
CA PHE A 77 5.04 21.41 6.73
C PHE A 77 4.59 20.95 5.34
N ILE A 78 3.32 20.56 5.22
CA ILE A 78 2.66 20.26 3.95
C ILE A 78 1.16 20.54 4.07
N ASP A 79 0.63 21.30 3.12
CA ASP A 79 -0.78 21.71 3.01
C ASP A 79 -1.07 22.00 1.52
N LEU A 80 -1.38 20.95 0.78
CA LEU A 80 -1.77 20.99 -0.64
C LEU A 80 -3.24 20.60 -0.79
N GLU A 81 -3.83 20.83 -1.97
CA GLU A 81 -5.14 20.27 -2.29
C GLU A 81 -5.16 18.75 -2.06
N SER A 82 -6.25 18.26 -1.47
CA SER A 82 -6.40 16.84 -1.13
C SER A 82 -7.17 16.09 -2.22
N ASP A 83 -6.56 15.05 -2.79
CA ASP A 83 -7.22 14.10 -3.69
C ASP A 83 -6.76 12.68 -3.34
N ASN A 84 -7.65 11.69 -3.49
CA ASN A 84 -7.34 10.29 -3.15
C ASN A 84 -6.16 9.72 -3.97
N LEU A 85 -5.90 10.27 -5.15
CA LEU A 85 -4.82 9.86 -6.05
C LEU A 85 -3.79 10.99 -6.27
N CYS A 86 -3.88 12.09 -5.51
CA CYS A 86 -3.04 13.28 -5.66
C CYS A 86 -2.90 13.73 -7.13
N ARG A 87 -4.04 13.86 -7.83
CA ARG A 87 -4.08 14.16 -9.29
C ARG A 87 -3.99 15.65 -9.62
N TYR A 88 -4.40 16.51 -8.71
CA TYR A 88 -4.45 17.96 -8.92
C TYR A 88 -3.14 18.58 -8.44
N ASP A 89 -3.02 18.84 -7.15
CA ASP A 89 -1.81 19.37 -6.54
C ASP A 89 -1.00 18.26 -5.84
N PHE A 90 0.31 18.22 -6.12
CA PHE A 90 1.17 17.23 -5.48
C PHE A 90 2.64 17.63 -5.44
N VAL A 91 3.36 17.00 -4.52
CA VAL A 91 4.83 16.95 -4.48
C VAL A 91 5.30 15.54 -4.81
N ASP A 92 6.01 15.40 -5.92
CA ASP A 92 6.74 14.18 -6.27
C ASP A 92 8.19 14.28 -5.79
N VAL A 93 8.70 13.18 -5.23
CA VAL A 93 10.10 13.05 -4.79
C VAL A 93 10.74 11.89 -5.53
N TYR A 94 11.91 12.11 -6.12
CA TYR A 94 12.61 11.15 -6.97
C TYR A 94 14.04 10.88 -6.50
N ASN A 95 14.47 9.63 -6.68
CA ASN A 95 15.85 9.19 -6.54
C ASN A 95 16.72 9.75 -7.68
N GLY A 96 17.72 10.57 -7.39
CA GLY A 96 18.55 11.20 -8.42
C GLY A 96 17.95 12.51 -8.96
N HIS A 97 18.41 12.99 -10.11
CA HIS A 97 17.88 14.20 -10.75
C HIS A 97 16.81 13.86 -11.79
N ALA A 98 17.21 13.58 -13.03
CA ALA A 98 16.29 13.26 -14.13
C ALA A 98 16.15 11.74 -14.30
N ASN A 99 14.96 11.29 -14.70
CA ASN A 99 14.61 9.87 -14.91
C ASN A 99 14.82 8.99 -13.67
N GLY A 100 14.83 9.63 -12.50
CA GLY A 100 14.91 8.98 -11.21
C GLY A 100 13.67 8.17 -10.89
N GLN A 101 13.84 7.11 -10.10
CA GLN A 101 12.70 6.36 -9.55
C GLN A 101 11.91 7.26 -8.59
N ARG A 102 10.59 7.37 -8.78
CA ARG A 102 9.71 8.09 -7.83
C ARG A 102 9.70 7.35 -6.48
N ILE A 103 10.10 8.05 -5.42
CA ILE A 103 10.05 7.61 -4.02
C ILE A 103 8.63 7.81 -3.48
N GLY A 104 7.97 8.90 -3.84
CA GLY A 104 6.63 9.17 -3.36
C GLY A 104 5.96 10.33 -4.06
N ARG A 105 4.63 10.33 -3.97
CA ARG A 105 3.75 11.43 -4.35
C ARG A 105 2.93 11.81 -3.13
N PHE A 106 2.91 13.09 -2.78
CA PHE A 106 2.26 13.58 -1.57
C PHE A 106 1.35 14.76 -1.89
N CYS A 107 0.17 14.78 -1.27
CA CYS A 107 -0.80 15.87 -1.33
C CYS A 107 -1.61 15.94 -0.03
N GLY A 108 -2.49 16.93 0.11
CA GLY A 108 -3.22 17.18 1.35
C GLY A 108 -2.31 17.65 2.49
N THR A 109 -2.69 17.29 3.71
CA THR A 109 -2.03 17.70 4.96
C THR A 109 -1.26 16.56 5.64
N PHE A 110 -1.25 15.36 5.05
CA PHE A 110 -0.52 14.23 5.60
C PHE A 110 0.99 14.44 5.38
N ARG A 111 1.72 14.59 6.48
CA ARG A 111 3.17 14.77 6.45
C ARG A 111 3.86 13.40 6.37
N PRO A 112 4.50 13.06 5.25
CA PRO A 112 5.21 11.80 5.14
C PRO A 112 6.43 11.78 6.04
N GLY A 113 6.93 10.57 6.23
CA GLY A 113 8.18 10.34 6.92
C GLY A 113 9.41 10.91 6.22
N ALA A 114 10.56 10.69 6.85
CA ALA A 114 11.85 11.00 6.22
C ALA A 114 11.99 10.18 4.93
N LEU A 115 12.31 10.85 3.82
CA LEU A 115 12.58 10.23 2.52
C LEU A 115 14.08 10.20 2.27
N VAL A 116 14.59 9.09 1.79
CA VAL A 116 16.03 8.91 1.56
C VAL A 116 16.30 8.53 0.13
N SER A 117 17.27 9.20 -0.49
CA SER A 117 17.73 8.86 -1.83
C SER A 117 18.68 7.68 -1.83
N SER A 118 18.74 6.97 -2.96
CA SER A 118 19.71 5.89 -3.21
C SER A 118 21.09 6.38 -3.64
N SER A 119 21.30 7.70 -3.76
CA SER A 119 22.54 8.34 -4.19
C SER A 119 22.69 9.71 -3.53
N ASN A 120 23.76 10.43 -3.83
CA ASN A 120 23.97 11.81 -3.38
C ASN A 120 23.07 12.85 -4.08
N LYS A 121 22.06 12.41 -4.85
CA LYS A 121 21.18 13.26 -5.64
C LYS A 121 19.71 12.93 -5.37
N MET A 122 18.89 13.97 -5.29
CA MET A 122 17.43 13.89 -5.15
C MET A 122 16.76 15.01 -5.93
N MET A 123 15.60 14.74 -6.51
CA MET A 123 14.76 15.75 -7.16
C MET A 123 13.41 15.80 -6.48
N VAL A 124 12.97 17.01 -6.19
CA VAL A 124 11.63 17.30 -5.67
C VAL A 124 10.91 18.14 -6.71
N GLN A 125 9.68 17.77 -7.07
CA GLN A 125 8.87 18.49 -8.03
C GLN A 125 7.49 18.74 -7.45
N MET A 126 7.08 20.00 -7.39
CA MET A 126 5.72 20.40 -7.06
C MET A 126 4.99 20.80 -8.33
N ILE A 127 3.78 20.29 -8.50
CA ILE A 127 2.84 20.66 -9.57
C ILE A 127 1.55 21.10 -8.90
N SER A 128 1.02 22.25 -9.34
CA SER A 128 -0.32 22.72 -8.97
C SER A 128 -1.21 22.92 -10.20
N ASP A 129 -2.51 22.71 -10.03
CA ASP A 129 -3.52 22.94 -11.07
C ASP A 129 -4.10 24.37 -11.00
N ALA A 130 -5.19 24.63 -11.73
CA ALA A 130 -5.77 25.97 -11.83
C ALA A 130 -6.64 26.38 -10.62
N ASN A 131 -7.07 25.45 -9.76
CA ASN A 131 -8.09 25.68 -8.74
C ASN A 131 -7.63 25.16 -7.38
N THR A 132 -8.09 25.80 -6.30
CA THR A 132 -7.76 25.40 -4.92
C THR A 132 -6.26 25.53 -4.62
N ALA A 133 -5.93 26.07 -3.46
CA ALA A 133 -4.54 26.10 -3.01
C ALA A 133 -4.48 26.14 -1.49
N GLY A 134 -3.52 25.41 -0.92
CA GLY A 134 -3.17 25.48 0.50
C GLY A 134 -1.96 26.38 0.75
N ASN A 135 -1.40 26.31 1.96
CA ASN A 135 -0.19 27.06 2.33
C ASN A 135 1.11 26.42 1.80
N GLY A 136 1.01 25.33 1.06
CA GLY A 136 2.12 24.70 0.35
C GLY A 136 2.98 23.83 1.25
N PHE A 137 4.30 23.83 1.04
CA PHE A 137 5.18 22.95 1.81
C PHE A 137 6.50 23.62 2.17
N MET A 138 7.12 23.11 3.23
CA MET A 138 8.51 23.38 3.58
C MET A 138 9.18 22.07 3.98
N ALA A 139 10.33 21.78 3.40
CA ALA A 139 11.12 20.60 3.70
C ALA A 139 12.58 20.98 3.93
N MET A 140 13.24 20.20 4.79
CA MET A 140 14.67 20.32 5.08
C MET A 140 15.39 19.11 4.48
N PHE A 141 16.43 19.35 3.69
CA PHE A 141 17.32 18.29 3.23
C PHE A 141 18.62 18.31 4.04
N SER A 142 19.23 17.13 4.19
CA SER A 142 20.54 16.97 4.81
C SER A 142 21.29 15.80 4.19
N ALA A 143 22.61 15.90 4.17
CA ALA A 143 23.51 14.82 3.82
C ALA A 143 23.66 13.87 5.02
N ALA A 144 23.61 12.58 4.76
CA ALA A 144 23.93 11.55 5.73
C ALA A 144 24.86 10.53 5.09
N GLU A 145 25.81 9.96 5.84
CA GLU A 145 26.50 8.78 5.31
C GLU A 145 25.47 7.66 5.12
N PRO A 146 25.62 6.80 4.10
CA PRO A 146 24.70 5.69 3.83
C PRO A 146 24.51 4.77 5.05
N ASN A 147 25.53 4.71 5.91
CA ASN A 147 25.61 3.79 7.06
C ASN A 147 25.78 4.49 8.43
N GLU A 148 26.02 5.81 8.52
CA GLU A 148 26.33 6.47 9.82
C GLU A 148 25.18 6.42 10.81
N ARG A 149 23.95 6.27 10.32
CA ARG A 149 22.76 6.23 11.19
C ARG A 149 22.23 4.83 11.44
N GLY A 150 23.03 3.78 11.22
CA GLY A 150 22.73 2.39 11.58
C GLY A 150 21.28 1.98 11.33
N ASP A 151 20.99 1.34 10.19
CA ASP A 151 19.64 0.80 9.88
C ASP A 151 18.46 1.82 9.93
N GLN A 152 18.66 3.13 10.12
CA GLN A 152 17.56 4.12 10.25
C GLN A 152 16.85 4.42 8.91
N TYR A 153 17.47 4.10 7.78
CA TYR A 153 16.94 4.40 6.44
C TYR A 153 16.85 3.14 5.59
N CYS A 154 15.88 3.13 4.68
CA CYS A 154 15.42 1.94 3.97
C CYS A 154 14.96 2.28 2.55
N GLY A 155 14.93 1.27 1.68
CA GLY A 155 14.57 1.41 0.27
C GLY A 155 15.76 1.22 -0.67
N GLY A 156 15.59 1.62 -1.93
CA GLY A 156 16.62 1.58 -2.97
C GLY A 156 16.27 0.67 -4.15
N ARG A 157 17.19 0.60 -5.11
CA ARG A 157 17.05 -0.27 -6.29
C ARG A 157 17.66 -1.64 -6.02
N LEU A 158 16.94 -2.69 -6.41
CA LEU A 158 17.30 -4.09 -6.20
C LEU A 158 17.31 -4.82 -7.55
N ASP A 159 18.49 -5.10 -8.09
CA ASP A 159 18.68 -5.66 -9.45
C ASP A 159 19.44 -7.00 -9.47
N ARG A 160 19.74 -7.55 -8.29
CA ARG A 160 20.39 -8.86 -8.16
C ARG A 160 19.39 -10.00 -8.37
N PRO A 161 19.81 -11.19 -8.84
CA PRO A 161 18.89 -12.32 -9.08
C PRO A 161 18.07 -12.78 -7.87
N SER A 162 18.56 -12.50 -6.67
CA SER A 162 17.86 -12.70 -5.41
C SER A 162 18.46 -11.80 -4.34
N GLY A 163 17.67 -11.50 -3.32
CA GLY A 163 18.14 -10.76 -2.15
C GLY A 163 17.04 -10.63 -1.10
N SER A 164 17.33 -9.83 -0.08
CA SER A 164 16.41 -9.49 0.98
C SER A 164 16.25 -7.99 1.13
N PHE A 165 15.14 -7.58 1.75
CA PHE A 165 14.83 -6.22 2.14
C PHE A 165 14.10 -6.27 3.47
N LYS A 166 14.29 -5.26 4.30
CA LYS A 166 13.79 -5.25 5.67
C LYS A 166 13.41 -3.84 6.09
N THR A 167 12.51 -3.73 7.06
CA THR A 167 12.27 -2.45 7.73
C THR A 167 13.54 -1.93 8.41
N PRO A 168 13.65 -0.62 8.64
CA PRO A 168 14.65 -0.06 9.53
C PRO A 168 14.69 -0.78 10.88
N ASN A 169 15.85 -0.79 11.52
CA ASN A 169 16.13 -1.39 12.83
C ASN A 169 15.90 -2.91 12.97
N TRP A 170 15.40 -3.59 11.94
CA TRP A 170 15.20 -5.05 11.98
C TRP A 170 16.55 -5.79 12.07
N PRO A 171 16.69 -6.83 12.93
CA PRO A 171 15.67 -7.41 13.82
C PRO A 171 15.74 -6.87 15.26
N ASP A 172 16.61 -5.89 15.50
CA ASP A 172 17.05 -5.53 16.85
C ASP A 172 16.00 -4.68 17.60
N ARG A 173 15.22 -3.87 16.87
CA ARG A 173 14.17 -3.00 17.42
C ARG A 173 13.06 -2.74 16.40
N ASP A 174 11.93 -2.23 16.89
CA ASP A 174 10.83 -1.73 16.08
C ASP A 174 11.27 -0.73 15.01
N TYR A 175 10.53 -0.69 13.90
CA TYR A 175 10.70 0.35 12.90
C TYR A 175 10.34 1.74 13.47
N PRO A 176 10.98 2.84 13.01
CA PRO A 176 10.63 4.17 13.46
C PRO A 176 9.26 4.63 12.92
N ALA A 177 8.56 5.43 13.71
CA ALA A 177 7.40 6.21 13.27
C ALA A 177 7.82 7.25 12.23
N GLY A 178 6.95 7.51 11.25
CA GLY A 178 7.15 8.51 10.21
C GLY A 178 8.29 8.13 9.30
N VAL A 179 8.27 6.92 8.75
CA VAL A 179 9.25 6.45 7.77
C VAL A 179 8.55 6.06 6.48
N THR A 180 9.21 6.31 5.36
CA THR A 180 8.77 5.82 4.06
C THR A 180 9.92 5.14 3.34
N CYS A 181 9.80 3.83 3.14
CA CYS A 181 10.76 3.03 2.39
C CYS A 181 10.18 2.69 1.01
N VAL A 182 11.00 2.77 -0.03
CA VAL A 182 10.62 2.27 -1.36
C VAL A 182 11.73 1.41 -1.95
N TRP A 183 11.41 0.14 -2.18
CA TRP A 183 12.29 -0.80 -2.89
C TRP A 183 11.80 -1.04 -4.31
N HIS A 184 12.65 -0.74 -5.28
CA HIS A 184 12.39 -0.98 -6.70
C HIS A 184 13.17 -2.18 -7.19
N ILE A 185 12.47 -3.30 -7.34
CA ILE A 185 13.06 -4.54 -7.84
C ILE A 185 12.97 -4.57 -9.35
N VAL A 186 14.11 -4.72 -10.03
CA VAL A 186 14.19 -4.77 -11.49
C VAL A 186 14.88 -6.05 -11.95
N ALA A 187 14.09 -6.96 -12.49
CA ALA A 187 14.56 -8.17 -13.14
C ALA A 187 14.84 -7.93 -14.63
N PRO A 188 15.66 -8.80 -15.27
CA PRO A 188 15.74 -8.88 -16.72
C PRO A 188 14.37 -9.04 -17.39
N LYS A 189 14.20 -8.49 -18.60
CA LYS A 189 12.89 -8.45 -19.31
C LYS A 189 12.21 -9.81 -19.50
N ASN A 190 12.96 -10.91 -19.48
CA ASN A 190 12.48 -12.29 -19.63
C ASN A 190 12.24 -13.00 -18.29
N GLN A 191 12.31 -12.28 -17.17
CA GLN A 191 12.13 -12.82 -15.83
C GLN A 191 11.00 -12.09 -15.09
N LEU A 192 10.38 -12.82 -14.17
CA LEU A 192 9.41 -12.34 -13.20
C LEU A 192 10.06 -12.33 -11.82
N ILE A 193 9.47 -11.60 -10.90
CA ILE A 193 9.94 -11.44 -9.53
C ILE A 193 8.97 -12.19 -8.64
N GLU A 194 9.47 -13.14 -7.87
CA GLU A 194 8.72 -13.70 -6.74
C GLU A 194 9.19 -13.03 -5.45
N LEU A 195 8.23 -12.61 -4.65
CA LEU A 195 8.37 -11.94 -3.38
C LEU A 195 7.76 -12.79 -2.26
N LYS A 196 8.46 -12.93 -1.15
CA LYS A 196 7.97 -13.63 0.05
C LYS A 196 8.40 -12.90 1.31
N PHE A 197 7.46 -12.68 2.23
CA PHE A 197 7.77 -12.21 3.58
C PHE A 197 8.04 -13.42 4.48
N GLU A 198 9.14 -13.39 5.22
CA GLU A 198 9.48 -14.43 6.20
C GLU A 198 8.90 -14.07 7.57
N LYS A 199 9.11 -12.83 8.01
CA LYS A 199 8.51 -12.23 9.19
C LYS A 199 7.78 -10.97 8.78
N PHE A 200 6.66 -10.69 9.43
CA PHE A 200 5.81 -9.55 9.13
C PHE A 200 5.00 -9.17 10.36
N ASP A 201 5.30 -8.01 10.91
CA ASP A 201 4.54 -7.38 11.99
C ASP A 201 4.54 -5.86 11.79
N VAL A 202 3.38 -5.35 11.36
CA VAL A 202 3.14 -3.94 11.06
C VAL A 202 1.85 -3.54 11.77
N GLU A 203 1.74 -2.29 12.23
CA GLU A 203 0.59 -1.83 13.00
C GLU A 203 -0.77 -2.30 12.43
N ARG A 204 -1.56 -2.96 13.26
CA ARG A 204 -2.80 -3.59 12.84
C ARG A 204 -3.94 -2.56 12.72
N ASP A 205 -4.43 -2.37 11.51
CA ASP A 205 -5.71 -1.70 11.25
C ASP A 205 -6.58 -2.51 10.27
N ASN A 206 -7.90 -2.45 10.44
CA ASN A 206 -8.83 -3.18 9.57
C ASN A 206 -8.76 -2.77 8.09
N TYR A 207 -8.19 -1.60 7.80
CA TYR A 207 -8.04 -1.05 6.46
C TYR A 207 -6.59 -0.64 6.15
N CYS A 208 -5.63 -1.00 7.02
CA CYS A 208 -4.23 -0.61 6.95
C CYS A 208 -4.06 0.90 6.68
N ARG A 209 -4.77 1.76 7.41
CA ARG A 209 -4.78 3.22 7.19
C ARG A 209 -3.57 3.94 7.74
N TYR A 210 -3.01 3.40 8.82
CA TYR A 210 -1.85 3.95 9.51
C TYR A 210 -0.59 3.38 8.85
N ASP A 211 -0.04 2.31 9.40
CA ASP A 211 1.13 1.65 8.83
C ASP A 211 0.75 0.56 7.84
N TYR A 212 1.52 0.46 6.74
CA TYR A 212 1.28 -0.57 5.74
C TYR A 212 2.46 -0.82 4.81
N VAL A 213 2.45 -2.01 4.22
CA VAL A 213 3.25 -2.36 3.04
C VAL A 213 2.34 -2.46 1.83
N ALA A 214 2.60 -1.68 0.80
CA ALA A 214 1.95 -1.79 -0.50
C ALA A 214 2.90 -2.35 -1.55
N VAL A 215 2.40 -3.26 -2.39
CA VAL A 215 3.16 -3.87 -3.48
C VAL A 215 2.48 -3.56 -4.80
N PHE A 216 3.25 -3.11 -5.79
CA PHE A 216 2.75 -2.67 -7.09
C PHE A 216 3.43 -3.45 -8.22
N ASN A 217 2.64 -3.84 -9.23
CA ASN A 217 3.14 -4.40 -10.48
C ASN A 217 3.76 -3.29 -11.33
N GLY A 218 5.07 -3.34 -11.56
CA GLY A 218 5.82 -2.32 -12.30
C GLY A 218 6.74 -1.47 -11.42
N GLY A 219 7.32 -0.43 -12.02
CA GLY A 219 8.28 0.45 -11.37
C GLY A 219 7.67 1.70 -10.71
N GLU A 220 6.36 1.89 -10.67
CA GLU A 220 5.76 3.13 -10.14
C GLU A 220 4.67 2.86 -9.10
N ILE A 221 4.51 3.81 -8.17
CA ILE A 221 3.37 3.83 -7.26
C ILE A 221 2.14 4.22 -8.10
N ASN A 222 1.31 3.22 -8.41
CA ASN A 222 0.07 3.35 -9.17
C ASN A 222 -0.99 2.42 -8.59
N ASP A 223 -2.05 3.00 -8.02
CA ASP A 223 -3.11 2.24 -7.38
C ASP A 223 -3.87 1.29 -8.31
N ALA A 224 -3.92 1.57 -9.62
CA ALA A 224 -4.49 0.66 -10.61
C ALA A 224 -3.68 -0.63 -10.78
N GLU A 225 -2.39 -0.58 -10.44
CA GLU A 225 -1.44 -1.70 -10.55
C GLU A 225 -1.04 -2.24 -9.17
N ARG A 226 -1.75 -1.86 -8.11
CA ARG A 226 -1.49 -2.30 -6.75
C ARG A 226 -1.93 -3.75 -6.57
N ILE A 227 -0.97 -4.62 -6.29
CA ILE A 227 -1.20 -6.04 -6.00
C ILE A 227 -1.89 -6.18 -4.63
N GLY A 228 -1.46 -5.40 -3.65
CA GLY A 228 -2.07 -5.42 -2.33
C GLY A 228 -1.50 -4.40 -1.37
N LYS A 229 -2.22 -4.23 -0.26
CA LYS A 229 -1.88 -3.39 0.89
C LYS A 229 -2.00 -4.26 2.15
N TYR A 230 -0.94 -4.35 2.92
CA TYR A 230 -0.77 -5.33 3.99
C TYR A 230 -0.35 -4.65 5.30
N CYS A 231 -0.91 -5.12 6.41
CA CYS A 231 -0.59 -4.72 7.78
C CYS A 231 -0.99 -5.84 8.76
N GLY A 232 -0.67 -5.71 10.04
CA GLY A 232 -0.83 -6.75 11.06
C GLY A 232 0.38 -7.68 11.19
N ASP A 233 0.18 -8.80 11.89
CA ASP A 233 1.21 -9.74 12.35
C ASP A 233 1.33 -11.00 11.50
N SER A 234 0.67 -11.02 10.34
CA SER A 234 0.57 -12.20 9.49
C SER A 234 1.22 -11.91 8.13
N PRO A 235 2.27 -12.66 7.73
CA PRO A 235 2.92 -12.43 6.45
C PRO A 235 1.94 -12.69 5.30
N PRO A 236 1.90 -11.82 4.27
CA PRO A 236 1.06 -12.05 3.12
C PRO A 236 1.53 -13.28 2.34
N ALA A 237 0.61 -13.85 1.55
CA ALA A 237 0.94 -14.96 0.66
C ALA A 237 2.07 -14.55 -0.33
N PRO A 238 2.87 -15.51 -0.82
CA PRO A 238 3.90 -15.20 -1.82
C PRO A 238 3.31 -14.49 -3.04
N ILE A 239 3.96 -13.40 -3.45
CA ILE A 239 3.54 -12.55 -4.57
C ILE A 239 4.43 -12.84 -5.76
N VAL A 240 3.85 -12.96 -6.95
CA VAL A 240 4.59 -13.08 -8.21
C VAL A 240 4.21 -11.91 -9.09
N SER A 241 5.21 -11.19 -9.61
CA SER A 241 4.99 -10.06 -10.51
C SER A 241 4.47 -10.52 -11.87
N GLU A 242 3.74 -9.65 -12.55
CA GLU A 242 3.30 -9.87 -13.94
C GLU A 242 4.33 -9.41 -14.97
N ARG A 243 5.18 -8.46 -14.56
CA ARG A 243 6.23 -7.81 -15.36
C ARG A 243 7.59 -8.05 -14.73
N ASN A 244 8.66 -7.54 -15.35
CA ASN A 244 10.03 -7.63 -14.85
C ASN A 244 10.36 -6.57 -13.79
N GLU A 245 9.38 -5.81 -13.33
CA GLU A 245 9.56 -4.79 -12.31
C GLU A 245 8.49 -4.96 -11.23
N LEU A 246 8.89 -4.72 -9.99
CA LEU A 246 8.03 -4.75 -8.81
C LEU A 246 8.45 -3.62 -7.88
N LEU A 247 7.49 -2.84 -7.40
CA LEU A 247 7.74 -1.76 -6.45
C LEU A 247 7.09 -2.10 -5.10
N ILE A 248 7.86 -1.94 -4.03
CA ILE A 248 7.40 -2.17 -2.66
C ILE A 248 7.52 -0.86 -1.90
N GLN A 249 6.42 -0.40 -1.30
CA GLN A 249 6.38 0.78 -0.46
C GLN A 249 6.00 0.38 0.95
N PHE A 250 6.81 0.77 1.94
CA PHE A 250 6.43 0.74 3.35
C PHE A 250 6.24 2.17 3.82
N LEU A 251 5.14 2.43 4.53
CA LEU A 251 4.83 3.71 5.13
C LEU A 251 4.44 3.47 6.59
N SER A 252 5.06 4.22 7.50
CA SER A 252 4.62 4.35 8.89
C SER A 252 4.14 5.76 9.20
N ASP A 253 3.09 5.87 10.02
CA ASP A 253 2.56 7.13 10.52
C ASP A 253 3.35 7.64 11.75
N LEU A 254 2.91 8.73 12.38
CA LEU A 254 3.68 9.39 13.45
C LEU A 254 3.53 8.73 14.84
N SER A 255 2.84 7.59 14.93
CA SER A 255 2.53 6.88 16.17
C SER A 255 2.57 5.36 15.95
N LEU A 256 2.60 4.60 17.05
CA LEU A 256 2.51 3.12 17.09
C LEU A 256 3.45 2.37 16.13
N THR A 257 4.45 1.72 16.68
CA THR A 257 5.42 0.92 15.92
C THR A 257 5.27 -0.57 16.22
N ALA A 258 5.91 -1.41 15.42
CA ALA A 258 5.96 -2.86 15.61
C ALA A 258 7.32 -3.41 15.15
N ASP A 259 7.56 -4.72 15.31
CA ASP A 259 8.84 -5.39 15.01
C ASP A 259 9.27 -5.21 13.54
N GLY A 260 8.31 -4.98 12.63
CA GLY A 260 8.54 -4.79 11.21
C GLY A 260 8.62 -6.09 10.44
N PHE A 261 9.39 -6.09 9.34
CA PHE A 261 9.42 -7.24 8.45
C PHE A 261 10.80 -7.48 7.84
N ILE A 262 11.02 -8.73 7.44
CA ILE A 262 12.05 -9.12 6.47
C ILE A 262 11.40 -9.90 5.34
N GLY A 263 11.65 -9.44 4.12
CA GLY A 263 11.20 -10.05 2.88
C GLY A 263 12.37 -10.48 2.02
N HIS A 264 12.11 -11.49 1.20
CA HIS A 264 13.05 -12.06 0.24
C HIS A 264 12.43 -12.02 -1.15
N TYR A 265 13.27 -11.76 -2.13
CA TYR A 265 12.88 -11.82 -3.53
C TYR A 265 13.83 -12.71 -4.33
N LYS A 266 13.30 -13.31 -5.39
CA LYS A 266 14.11 -13.99 -6.39
C LYS A 266 13.51 -13.88 -7.77
N PHE A 267 14.37 -13.84 -8.79
CA PHE A 267 13.94 -13.84 -10.17
C PHE A 267 13.60 -15.25 -10.63
N ARG A 268 12.54 -15.36 -11.40
CA ARG A 268 12.07 -16.61 -12.01
C ARG A 268 11.91 -16.42 -13.50
N PRO A 269 12.22 -17.43 -14.34
CA PRO A 269 11.96 -17.33 -15.77
C PRO A 269 10.48 -17.08 -16.06
N LYS A 270 10.17 -16.13 -16.94
CA LYS A 270 8.81 -15.96 -17.48
C LYS A 270 8.51 -17.18 -18.33
N LYS A 271 7.54 -18.02 -17.94
CA LYS A 271 7.03 -19.07 -18.83
C LYS A 271 6.44 -18.38 -20.06
N LEU A 272 7.13 -18.46 -21.21
CA LEU A 272 6.54 -18.04 -22.47
C LEU A 272 5.38 -18.99 -22.78
N PRO A 273 4.22 -18.49 -23.25
CA PRO A 273 3.22 -19.36 -23.83
C PRO A 273 3.88 -20.09 -25.00
N ALA A 274 3.91 -21.42 -24.92
CA ALA A 274 4.43 -22.26 -25.98
C ALA A 274 3.62 -21.97 -27.26
N THR A 275 4.31 -21.49 -28.30
CA THR A 275 3.73 -21.34 -29.63
C THR A 275 3.21 -22.69 -30.08
N THR A 276 1.96 -22.69 -30.55
CA THR A 276 1.15 -23.79 -31.01
C THR A 276 1.95 -24.80 -31.84
N ALA A 277 2.34 -25.93 -31.23
CA ALA A 277 2.68 -27.15 -31.96
C ALA A 277 1.43 -28.04 -32.00
N GLN A 278 1.11 -28.55 -33.19
CA GLN A 278 -0.04 -29.41 -33.47
C GLN A 278 -0.12 -30.64 -32.55
N PRO A 279 -1.33 -31.20 -32.33
CA PRO A 279 -1.51 -32.31 -31.41
C PRO A 279 -0.87 -33.58 -31.98
N VAL A 280 0.31 -33.95 -31.49
CA VAL A 280 0.83 -35.30 -31.66
C VAL A 280 0.19 -36.17 -30.60
N THR A 281 -0.73 -37.03 -31.04
CA THR A 281 -1.27 -38.13 -30.24
C THR A 281 -0.13 -39.08 -29.93
N THR A 282 0.40 -38.99 -28.71
CA THR A 282 1.32 -39.98 -28.17
C THR A 282 0.66 -40.63 -26.98
N THR A 283 0.33 -41.91 -27.14
CA THR A 283 -0.16 -42.81 -26.10
C THR A 283 0.91 -42.93 -25.01
N PHE A 284 0.58 -42.53 -23.79
CA PHE A 284 1.43 -42.83 -22.63
C PHE A 284 1.12 -44.23 -22.10
N PRO A 285 2.13 -45.08 -21.88
CA PRO A 285 1.98 -46.25 -21.06
C PRO A 285 1.82 -45.83 -19.60
N VAL A 286 0.89 -46.51 -18.93
CA VAL A 286 0.67 -46.47 -17.49
C VAL A 286 1.97 -46.86 -16.79
N THR A 287 2.46 -46.01 -15.89
CA THR A 287 3.40 -46.46 -14.86
C THR A 287 3.04 -45.86 -13.52
N THR A 288 2.65 -46.78 -12.65
CA THR A 288 2.30 -46.68 -11.24
C THR A 288 3.46 -46.14 -10.40
N GLY A 289 3.18 -45.15 -9.55
CA GLY A 289 4.11 -44.66 -8.54
C GLY A 289 3.69 -43.36 -7.86
N LEU A 290 2.46 -43.29 -7.33
CA LEU A 290 1.97 -42.13 -6.58
C LEU A 290 2.55 -42.12 -5.15
N LYS A 291 3.12 -40.98 -4.77
CA LYS A 291 3.62 -40.72 -3.41
C LYS A 291 2.52 -40.98 -2.35
N PRO A 292 2.87 -41.51 -1.16
CA PRO A 292 1.89 -41.93 -0.13
C PRO A 292 0.89 -40.85 0.30
N THR A 293 1.24 -39.57 0.16
CA THR A 293 0.38 -38.41 0.49
C THR A 293 -0.77 -38.20 -0.50
N VAL A 294 -0.60 -38.54 -1.79
CA VAL A 294 -1.64 -38.34 -2.82
C VAL A 294 -2.69 -39.44 -2.77
N VAL A 295 -2.28 -40.67 -2.42
CA VAL A 295 -3.18 -41.83 -2.28
C VAL A 295 -4.17 -41.63 -1.12
N LEU A 296 -3.73 -41.00 -0.03
CA LEU A 296 -4.55 -40.74 1.15
C LEU A 296 -5.60 -39.64 0.92
N CYS A 297 -5.29 -38.62 0.10
CA CYS A 297 -6.26 -37.62 -0.35
C CYS A 297 -7.29 -38.25 -1.28
N GLN A 298 -6.86 -39.06 -2.27
CA GLN A 298 -7.76 -39.75 -3.20
C GLN A 298 -8.71 -40.76 -2.51
N GLN A 299 -8.28 -41.43 -1.44
CA GLN A 299 -9.14 -42.33 -0.67
C GLN A 299 -10.20 -41.58 0.17
N LYS A 300 -9.85 -40.43 0.75
CA LYS A 300 -10.79 -39.63 1.57
C LYS A 300 -11.80 -38.84 0.70
N CYS A 301 -11.41 -38.44 -0.50
CA CYS A 301 -12.30 -37.78 -1.47
C CYS A 301 -13.31 -38.72 -2.16
N ARG A 302 -13.27 -40.04 -1.91
CA ARG A 302 -14.21 -41.02 -2.53
C ARG A 302 -15.57 -41.15 -1.81
N ARG A 303 -15.74 -40.61 -0.60
CA ARG A 303 -17.00 -40.73 0.17
C ARG A 303 -17.94 -39.54 -0.11
N THR A 304 -18.89 -39.73 -1.03
CA THR A 304 -19.97 -38.76 -1.33
C THR A 304 -20.87 -38.55 -0.11
N GLY A 305 -21.16 -37.28 0.24
CA GLY A 305 -22.08 -36.92 1.33
C GLY A 305 -21.44 -36.52 2.67
N THR A 306 -20.11 -36.54 2.77
CA THR A 306 -19.37 -36.02 3.95
C THR A 306 -18.85 -34.61 3.70
N LEU A 307 -18.58 -33.82 4.74
CA LEU A 307 -18.03 -32.46 4.61
C LEU A 307 -16.70 -32.47 3.82
N GLU A 308 -15.84 -33.46 4.09
CA GLU A 308 -14.58 -33.69 3.39
C GLU A 308 -14.77 -34.09 1.93
N GLY A 309 -15.69 -35.00 1.65
CA GLY A 309 -16.00 -35.40 0.27
C GLY A 309 -16.48 -34.22 -0.57
N ASN A 310 -17.32 -33.36 0.01
CA ASN A 310 -17.84 -32.16 -0.65
C ASN A 310 -16.77 -31.07 -0.82
N TYR A 311 -15.83 -30.96 0.12
CA TYR A 311 -14.68 -30.06 -0.01
C TYR A 311 -13.79 -30.47 -1.19
N CYS A 312 -13.49 -31.77 -1.32
CA CYS A 312 -12.68 -32.27 -2.44
C CYS A 312 -13.37 -32.08 -3.79
N SER A 313 -14.68 -32.32 -3.88
CA SER A 313 -15.42 -32.27 -5.14
C SER A 313 -15.77 -30.86 -5.60
N SER A 314 -15.53 -29.84 -4.79
CA SER A 314 -15.88 -28.45 -5.10
C SER A 314 -14.66 -27.65 -5.55
N ASP A 315 -14.86 -26.75 -6.52
CA ASP A 315 -13.84 -25.80 -6.96
C ASP A 315 -13.64 -24.70 -5.93
N PHE A 316 -14.74 -24.25 -5.32
CA PHE A 316 -14.73 -23.24 -4.28
C PHE A 316 -15.46 -23.70 -3.02
N VAL A 317 -15.00 -23.21 -1.87
CA VAL A 317 -15.56 -23.40 -0.53
C VAL A 317 -15.44 -22.07 0.20
N LEU A 318 -16.58 -21.46 0.51
CA LEU A 318 -16.63 -20.21 1.27
C LEU A 318 -17.65 -20.29 2.40
N ALA A 319 -17.41 -19.53 3.47
CA ALA A 319 -18.39 -19.20 4.48
C ALA A 319 -18.80 -17.74 4.33
N GLY A 320 -20.11 -17.45 4.35
CA GLY A 320 -20.58 -16.09 4.17
C GLY A 320 -22.04 -15.87 4.53
N THR A 321 -22.40 -14.59 4.69
CA THR A 321 -23.76 -14.14 4.98
C THR A 321 -24.50 -13.83 3.69
N VAL A 322 -25.69 -14.39 3.49
CA VAL A 322 -26.49 -14.09 2.29
C VAL A 322 -27.05 -12.66 2.39
N ILE A 323 -26.66 -11.78 1.47
CA ILE A 323 -27.09 -10.38 1.43
C ILE A 323 -28.37 -10.23 0.60
N THR A 324 -28.41 -10.85 -0.58
CA THR A 324 -29.57 -10.76 -1.50
C THR A 324 -29.80 -12.09 -2.18
N THR A 325 -31.08 -12.42 -2.45
CA THR A 325 -31.48 -13.55 -3.28
C THR A 325 -32.53 -13.08 -4.28
N VAL A 326 -32.31 -13.36 -5.57
CA VAL A 326 -33.19 -12.95 -6.67
C VAL A 326 -33.41 -14.13 -7.60
N THR A 327 -34.66 -14.49 -7.86
CA THR A 327 -35.00 -15.56 -8.79
C THR A 327 -35.16 -14.99 -10.20
N ARG A 328 -34.40 -15.49 -11.18
CA ARG A 328 -34.50 -15.07 -12.59
C ARG A 328 -34.35 -16.29 -13.50
N GLY A 329 -35.27 -16.45 -14.45
CA GLY A 329 -35.17 -17.51 -15.48
C GLY A 329 -35.12 -18.94 -14.90
N GLY A 330 -35.80 -19.19 -13.78
CA GLY A 330 -35.79 -20.51 -13.11
C GLY A 330 -34.51 -20.83 -12.34
N SER A 331 -33.59 -19.88 -12.16
CA SER A 331 -32.41 -20.01 -11.30
C SER A 331 -32.41 -18.95 -10.19
N LEU A 332 -31.78 -19.26 -9.05
CA LEU A 332 -31.66 -18.34 -7.92
C LEU A 332 -30.27 -17.69 -7.93
N HIS A 333 -30.21 -16.37 -8.07
CA HIS A 333 -28.97 -15.60 -7.95
C HIS A 333 -28.83 -15.06 -6.53
N ALA A 334 -27.77 -15.44 -5.84
CA ALA A 334 -27.47 -15.03 -4.48
C ALA A 334 -26.20 -14.18 -4.44
N THR A 335 -26.22 -13.09 -3.67
CA THR A 335 -25.01 -12.33 -3.32
C THR A 335 -24.66 -12.64 -1.88
N VAL A 336 -23.45 -13.12 -1.65
CA VAL A 336 -22.98 -13.57 -0.34
C VAL A 336 -21.84 -12.69 0.12
N SER A 337 -21.99 -12.03 1.27
CA SER A 337 -20.89 -11.37 1.98
C SER A 337 -19.94 -12.44 2.50
N ILE A 338 -18.68 -12.39 2.09
CA ILE A 338 -17.70 -13.40 2.46
C ILE A 338 -17.24 -13.14 3.90
N ILE A 339 -17.36 -14.17 4.73
CA ILE A 339 -16.77 -14.21 6.09
C ILE A 339 -15.39 -14.86 6.00
N ASN A 340 -15.28 -15.98 5.28
CA ASN A 340 -14.02 -16.67 5.07
C ASN A 340 -14.03 -17.51 3.78
N ILE A 341 -12.87 -17.73 3.17
CA ILE A 341 -12.70 -18.58 1.99
C ILE A 341 -11.74 -19.70 2.36
N TYR A 342 -12.16 -20.94 2.12
CA TYR A 342 -11.37 -22.14 2.39
C TYR A 342 -10.86 -22.79 1.10
N LYS A 343 -11.47 -22.46 -0.05
CA LYS A 343 -11.05 -22.85 -1.40
C LYS A 343 -11.64 -21.85 -2.38
N GLU A 344 -10.84 -21.23 -3.25
CA GLU A 344 -11.32 -20.15 -4.12
C GLU A 344 -11.68 -20.59 -5.54
N GLY A 345 -10.87 -21.46 -6.16
CA GLY A 345 -11.20 -22.09 -7.45
C GLY A 345 -11.53 -21.13 -8.60
N ASN A 346 -10.75 -20.08 -8.82
CA ASN A 346 -11.01 -19.03 -9.84
C ASN A 346 -12.34 -18.27 -9.66
N LEU A 347 -12.98 -18.32 -8.49
CA LEU A 347 -14.22 -17.62 -8.21
C LEU A 347 -14.01 -16.10 -8.26
N ALA A 348 -14.79 -15.41 -9.10
CA ALA A 348 -14.78 -13.96 -9.19
C ALA A 348 -15.42 -13.33 -7.93
N ILE A 349 -14.58 -12.84 -7.04
CA ILE A 349 -14.97 -12.14 -5.82
C ILE A 349 -15.02 -10.64 -6.09
N GLN A 350 -16.15 -10.03 -5.75
CA GLN A 350 -16.44 -8.62 -5.95
C GLN A 350 -16.31 -7.86 -4.64
N GLN A 351 -15.48 -6.82 -4.62
CA GLN A 351 -15.36 -5.92 -3.48
C GLN A 351 -16.35 -4.77 -3.64
N ALA A 352 -17.35 -4.70 -2.76
CA ALA A 352 -18.32 -3.60 -2.71
C ALA A 352 -18.17 -2.89 -1.36
N GLY A 353 -17.41 -1.79 -1.35
CA GLY A 353 -17.05 -1.08 -0.13
C GLY A 353 -16.12 -1.90 0.78
N LYS A 354 -16.50 -2.08 2.05
CA LYS A 354 -15.69 -2.67 3.12
C LYS A 354 -15.77 -4.20 3.22
N ASN A 355 -16.68 -4.84 2.47
CA ASN A 355 -16.93 -6.28 2.55
C ASN A 355 -16.70 -6.94 1.19
N MET A 356 -16.01 -8.08 1.19
CA MET A 356 -15.91 -8.94 0.01
C MET A 356 -17.24 -9.65 -0.21
N SER A 357 -17.66 -9.79 -1.46
CA SER A 357 -18.89 -10.48 -1.82
C SER A 357 -18.70 -11.39 -3.04
N ALA A 358 -19.38 -12.53 -3.06
CA ALA A 358 -19.42 -13.39 -4.23
C ALA A 358 -20.85 -13.45 -4.78
N ARG A 359 -20.98 -13.39 -6.11
CA ARG A 359 -22.24 -13.66 -6.80
C ARG A 359 -22.30 -15.13 -7.19
N LEU A 360 -23.28 -15.83 -6.63
CA LEU A 360 -23.48 -17.26 -6.82
C LEU A 360 -24.78 -17.49 -7.58
N THR A 361 -24.77 -18.47 -8.48
CA THR A 361 -25.97 -18.90 -9.23
C THR A 361 -26.34 -20.31 -8.79
N VAL A 362 -27.50 -20.48 -8.18
CA VAL A 362 -28.07 -21.78 -7.83
C VAL A 362 -28.94 -22.26 -8.99
N VAL A 363 -28.54 -23.36 -9.60
CA VAL A 363 -29.22 -23.97 -10.75
C VAL A 363 -30.17 -25.05 -10.22
N CYS A 364 -31.47 -24.76 -10.15
CA CYS A 364 -32.44 -25.61 -9.47
C CYS A 364 -33.87 -25.44 -9.98
N LYS A 365 -34.60 -26.54 -10.22
CA LYS A 365 -36.05 -26.52 -10.49
C LYS A 365 -36.87 -26.16 -9.23
N GLN A 366 -36.41 -26.56 -8.05
CA GLN A 366 -36.87 -26.12 -6.73
C GLN A 366 -35.64 -25.79 -5.89
N CYS A 367 -35.39 -24.52 -5.63
CA CYS A 367 -34.15 -24.05 -5.04
C CYS A 367 -34.11 -24.21 -3.51
N PRO A 368 -32.96 -24.55 -2.91
CA PRO A 368 -32.80 -24.54 -1.46
C PRO A 368 -33.07 -23.14 -0.91
N LEU A 369 -33.69 -23.07 0.28
CA LEU A 369 -34.03 -21.82 0.98
C LEU A 369 -32.77 -21.13 1.53
N LEU A 370 -32.09 -20.36 0.67
CA LEU A 370 -31.10 -19.37 1.07
C LEU A 370 -31.83 -18.14 1.63
N ARG A 371 -31.83 -17.98 2.94
CA ARG A 371 -32.48 -16.85 3.61
C ARG A 371 -31.49 -15.72 3.82
N ARG A 372 -31.93 -14.50 3.49
CA ARG A 372 -31.18 -13.27 3.73
C ARG A 372 -30.82 -13.13 5.22
N GLY A 373 -29.58 -12.71 5.50
CA GLY A 373 -29.06 -12.45 6.84
C GLY A 373 -28.56 -13.69 7.59
N LEU A 374 -28.66 -14.88 7.00
CA LEU A 374 -28.11 -16.11 7.60
C LEU A 374 -26.73 -16.46 7.02
N ASN A 375 -25.95 -17.16 7.83
CA ASN A 375 -24.60 -17.60 7.48
C ASN A 375 -24.61 -19.02 6.93
N TYR A 376 -23.93 -19.23 5.82
CA TYR A 376 -23.84 -20.52 5.14
C TYR A 376 -22.40 -20.86 4.79
N ILE A 377 -22.07 -22.15 4.88
CA ILE A 377 -20.94 -22.76 4.19
C ILE A 377 -21.47 -23.21 2.84
N ILE A 378 -20.80 -22.79 1.78
CA ILE A 378 -21.19 -23.03 0.41
C ILE A 378 -20.01 -23.65 -0.33
N MET A 379 -20.24 -24.82 -0.91
CA MET A 379 -19.27 -25.53 -1.73
C MET A 379 -19.88 -25.78 -3.10
N GLY A 380 -19.19 -25.37 -4.16
CA GLY A 380 -19.72 -25.43 -5.52
C GLY A 380 -18.64 -25.44 -6.59
N GLN A 381 -19.06 -25.31 -7.84
CA GLN A 381 -18.18 -25.28 -9.00
C GLN A 381 -17.99 -23.85 -9.48
N VAL A 382 -16.88 -23.53 -10.13
CA VAL A 382 -16.69 -22.22 -10.76
C VAL A 382 -16.81 -22.39 -12.27
N GLY A 383 -17.75 -21.68 -12.87
CA GLY A 383 -17.88 -21.65 -14.33
C GLY A 383 -16.69 -20.95 -14.98
N GLU A 384 -16.47 -21.19 -16.27
CA GLU A 384 -15.43 -20.52 -17.06
C GLU A 384 -15.56 -18.99 -17.05
N ASP A 385 -16.76 -18.48 -16.74
CA ASP A 385 -17.07 -17.06 -16.54
C ASP A 385 -16.69 -16.52 -15.14
N GLY A 386 -15.98 -17.31 -14.33
CA GLY A 386 -15.59 -16.98 -12.96
C GLY A 386 -16.77 -16.97 -11.97
N ARG A 387 -17.98 -17.34 -12.39
CA ARG A 387 -19.16 -17.32 -11.51
C ARG A 387 -19.32 -18.64 -10.78
N GLY A 388 -19.52 -18.55 -9.47
CA GLY A 388 -19.82 -19.71 -8.64
C GLY A 388 -21.18 -20.30 -8.99
N ARG A 389 -21.21 -21.57 -9.38
CA ARG A 389 -22.40 -22.35 -9.69
C ARG A 389 -22.64 -23.37 -8.59
N ILE A 390 -23.84 -23.30 -8.02
CA ILE A 390 -24.33 -24.25 -7.03
C ILE A 390 -25.31 -25.16 -7.77
N MET A 391 -24.85 -26.39 -8.02
CA MET A 391 -25.62 -27.43 -8.70
C MET A 391 -26.51 -28.18 -7.68
N PRO A 392 -27.48 -28.98 -8.13
CA PRO A 392 -28.36 -29.74 -7.21
C PRO A 392 -27.62 -30.67 -6.24
N ASN A 393 -26.40 -31.10 -6.59
CA ASN A 393 -25.51 -31.93 -5.77
C ASN A 393 -24.43 -31.12 -5.01
N SER A 394 -24.42 -29.80 -5.11
CA SER A 394 -23.51 -28.92 -4.36
C SER A 394 -23.90 -28.86 -2.89
N PHE A 395 -22.90 -28.68 -2.02
CA PHE A 395 -23.13 -28.68 -0.58
C PHE A 395 -23.38 -27.27 -0.05
N ILE A 396 -24.51 -27.09 0.64
CA ILE A 396 -24.87 -25.87 1.34
C ILE A 396 -25.30 -26.22 2.76
N MET A 397 -24.72 -25.57 3.76
CA MET A 397 -25.09 -25.77 5.16
C MET A 397 -25.16 -24.45 5.91
N MET A 398 -26.30 -24.19 6.56
CA MET A 398 -26.44 -23.06 7.48
C MET A 398 -25.61 -23.30 8.74
N PHE A 399 -24.89 -22.28 9.23
CA PHE A 399 -24.16 -22.36 10.49
C PHE A 399 -24.45 -21.15 11.38
N LYS A 400 -24.34 -21.35 12.70
CA LYS A 400 -24.35 -20.26 13.69
C LYS A 400 -22.91 -19.96 14.08
N THR A 401 -22.60 -18.73 14.47
CA THR A 401 -21.25 -18.25 14.83
C THR A 401 -20.58 -19.07 15.94
N LYS A 402 -21.36 -19.82 16.74
CA LYS A 402 -20.87 -20.73 17.78
C LYS A 402 -20.33 -22.09 17.25
N ASN A 403 -20.52 -22.40 15.96
CA ASN A 403 -20.08 -23.67 15.34
C ASN A 403 -18.60 -23.64 14.91
N GLN A 404 -17.73 -23.17 15.80
CA GLN A 404 -16.29 -22.98 15.52
C GLN A 404 -15.60 -24.29 15.12
N LYS A 405 -16.06 -25.43 15.66
CA LYS A 405 -15.52 -26.77 15.37
C LYS A 405 -15.62 -27.14 13.89
N LEU A 406 -16.71 -26.75 13.21
CA LEU A 406 -16.93 -27.05 11.79
C LEU A 406 -16.07 -26.16 10.88
N LEU A 407 -15.94 -24.87 11.23
CA LEU A 407 -15.10 -23.92 10.50
C LEU A 407 -13.61 -24.25 10.68
N ASN A 408 -13.19 -24.65 11.87
CA ASN A 408 -11.82 -25.11 12.13
C ASN A 408 -11.50 -26.40 11.36
N ALA A 409 -12.46 -27.33 11.27
CA ALA A 409 -12.28 -28.54 10.47
C ALA A 409 -12.08 -28.27 8.96
N LEU A 410 -12.43 -27.08 8.46
CA LEU A 410 -12.16 -26.64 7.08
C LEU A 410 -10.84 -25.86 6.94
N LYS A 411 -10.32 -25.24 8.01
CA LYS A 411 -9.05 -24.48 7.98
C LYS A 411 -7.84 -25.36 7.76
N ASP A 412 -7.86 -26.57 8.32
CA ASP A 412 -6.71 -27.49 8.31
C ASP A 412 -6.75 -28.51 7.15
N LYS A 413 -7.63 -28.31 6.16
CA LYS A 413 -7.77 -29.22 5.02
C LYS A 413 -6.89 -28.77 3.87
N GLN A 414 -6.05 -29.69 3.41
CA GLN A 414 -5.25 -29.54 2.18
C GLN A 414 -5.50 -30.76 1.30
N CYS A 415 -6.52 -30.63 0.46
CA CYS A 415 -6.83 -31.46 -0.71
C CYS A 415 -7.34 -30.48 -1.78
#